data_AF-A0A396QTI7-F1
#
_entry.id   AF-A0A396QTI7-F1
#
_cell.length_a   1.000
_cell.length_b   1.000
_cell.length_c   1.000
_cell.angle_alpha   90.00
_cell.angle_beta   90.00
_cell.angle_gamma   90.00
#
_symmetry.space_group_name_H-M   'P 1'
#
loop_
_entity.id
_entity.type
_entity.pdbx_description
1 polymer ?
#
loop_
_entity_poly.entity_id
_entity_poly.type
_entity_poly.pdbx_seq_one_letter_code
_entity_poly.pdbx_strand_id
1 'polypeptide(L)'
;MPGVSAAMTQAKNQIDEVETKAGTAERKLQEARDEAISILENYVDLSVYRDQEQTEIRNLIARAKSYILLADSLEEVQRHLDETRASIDALPDAWTYYNQVNMAAAGTVDAFILEIGEVIYADYVKLSILTARDAYDKLTEEQKALVMYTQVLLDAEAAWEKLAEENEPTDEDRNLAAAVDALIGEIGTVTADSGDAIAKARHAYDGLTDKQKNLVGNAKLLLDAESAYNKLCADPVASAIAAIGEITLDKKEVIFAAKDAYDALSDAQKILVQDYQVLENAIITYQNLVVAQPVIEMISGLGDVGSITLGDGNAILAAIAAYNMLTGEQQALVTNYDILEAAASVYDSLSAIQNVMILIDRIGAVSQASGGQIAEARAAYNSLTPDQQRRVTNGEVLENAEKAFAALQSPQVDTNVNTGGIQGNTAALAGGGQSSGSAGTGGTVKENGTAVENGDAGQESSAEEAEAESTAKDDASAEDGALPEWLENQLNGNAAADTSADAESLALEQVKMAKRKNLLLILGIILAACGAVTGALGFSLRKAAGKRKEKKVHL
;
A
#
# COMPACT_ATOMS: atom_id res chain seq x y z
N MET A 1 89.39 51.90 95.69
CA MET A 1 88.22 51.16 95.16
C MET A 1 88.71 49.92 94.40
N PRO A 2 88.87 48.74 95.03
CA PRO A 2 89.54 47.60 94.39
C PRO A 2 88.75 46.90 93.27
N GLY A 3 87.42 46.89 93.33
CA GLY A 3 86.59 46.07 92.44
C GLY A 3 86.64 46.46 90.96
N VAL A 4 86.83 47.75 90.64
CA VAL A 4 86.75 48.25 89.26
C VAL A 4 87.93 47.77 88.40
N SER A 5 89.15 47.78 88.93
CA SER A 5 90.32 47.29 88.18
C SER A 5 90.30 45.78 88.02
N ALA A 6 89.86 45.02 89.04
CA ALA A 6 89.69 43.58 88.93
C ALA A 6 88.65 43.19 87.86
N ALA A 7 87.49 43.86 87.87
CA ALA A 7 86.45 43.67 86.86
C ALA A 7 86.93 44.04 85.45
N MET A 8 87.70 45.13 85.30
CA MET A 8 88.25 45.54 84.00
C MET A 8 89.30 44.57 83.46
N THR A 9 90.17 44.02 84.31
CA THR A 9 91.13 42.97 83.92
C THR A 9 90.45 41.65 83.59
N GLN A 10 89.43 41.25 84.36
CA GLN A 10 88.65 40.05 84.06
C GLN A 10 87.86 40.20 82.75
N ALA A 11 87.20 41.34 82.55
CA ALA A 11 86.52 41.66 81.29
C ALA A 11 87.49 41.67 80.12
N LYS A 12 88.70 42.24 80.27
CA LYS A 12 89.71 42.18 79.22
C LYS A 12 90.15 40.76 78.90
N ASN A 13 90.53 39.94 79.89
CA ASN A 13 90.91 38.55 79.62
C ASN A 13 89.76 37.74 78.99
N GLN A 14 88.50 38.04 79.34
CA GLN A 14 87.33 37.39 78.73
C GLN A 14 87.08 37.89 77.30
N ILE A 15 87.35 39.16 76.99
CA ILE A 15 87.36 39.69 75.62
C ILE A 15 88.47 39.02 74.81
N ASP A 16 89.71 38.99 75.32
CA ASP A 16 90.86 38.38 74.66
C ASP A 16 90.63 36.85 74.43
N GLU A 17 89.97 36.13 75.35
CA GLU A 17 89.53 34.74 75.17
C GLU A 17 88.39 34.60 74.14
N VAL A 18 87.46 35.55 74.08
CA VAL A 18 86.35 35.53 73.10
C VAL A 18 86.88 35.89 71.71
N GLU A 19 87.80 36.84 71.57
CA GLU A 19 88.47 37.17 70.31
C GLU A 19 89.31 36.01 69.79
N THR A 20 90.05 35.30 70.65
CA THR A 20 90.80 34.10 70.23
C THR A 20 89.90 32.90 69.91
N LYS A 21 88.76 32.73 70.59
CA LYS A 21 87.76 31.71 70.23
C LYS A 21 87.01 32.06 68.95
N ALA A 22 86.64 33.33 68.75
CA ALA A 22 86.04 33.83 67.51
C ALA A 22 87.01 33.69 66.33
N GLY A 23 88.27 34.11 66.46
CA GLY A 23 89.30 33.89 65.44
C GLY A 23 89.60 32.41 65.17
N THR A 24 89.42 31.53 66.16
CA THR A 24 89.50 30.08 65.96
C THR A 24 88.26 29.51 65.25
N ALA A 25 87.08 30.07 65.48
CA ALA A 25 85.86 29.71 64.78
C ALA A 25 85.87 30.21 63.33
N GLU A 26 86.21 31.47 63.09
CA GLU A 26 86.32 32.06 61.74
C GLU A 26 87.37 31.35 60.90
N ARG A 27 88.54 31.01 61.48
CA ARG A 27 89.55 30.19 60.78
C ARG A 27 88.99 28.83 60.36
N LYS A 28 88.24 28.14 61.24
CA LYS A 28 87.61 26.85 60.90
C LYS A 28 86.51 27.00 59.85
N LEU A 29 85.75 28.08 59.91
CA LEU A 29 84.73 28.39 58.91
C LEU A 29 85.38 28.66 57.56
N GLN A 30 86.46 29.45 57.50
CA GLN A 30 87.22 29.66 56.27
C GLN A 30 87.87 28.37 55.74
N GLU A 31 88.47 27.56 56.61
CA GLU A 31 89.01 26.23 56.24
C GLU A 31 87.92 25.35 55.60
N ALA A 32 86.70 25.35 56.14
CA ALA A 32 85.57 24.63 55.57
C ALA A 32 85.02 25.26 54.27
N ARG A 33 85.01 26.59 54.14
CA ARG A 33 84.65 27.30 52.90
C ARG A 33 85.61 26.89 51.77
N ASP A 34 86.91 26.93 52.04
CA ASP A 34 87.97 26.62 51.07
C ASP A 34 87.94 25.12 50.69
N GLU A 35 87.72 24.22 51.66
CA GLU A 35 87.54 22.78 51.42
C GLU A 35 86.30 22.49 50.57
N ALA A 36 85.14 23.05 50.91
CA ALA A 36 83.89 22.86 50.15
C ALA A 36 84.01 23.37 48.70
N ILE A 37 84.71 24.49 48.48
CA ILE A 37 85.01 25.03 47.15
C ILE A 37 85.91 24.08 46.37
N SER A 38 87.01 23.61 46.98
CA SER A 38 87.95 22.67 46.35
C SER A 38 87.26 21.36 45.95
N ILE A 39 86.34 20.85 46.78
CA ILE A 39 85.56 19.65 46.45
C ILE A 39 84.61 19.91 45.28
N LEU A 40 83.91 21.04 45.23
CA LEU A 40 83.02 21.37 44.10
C LEU A 40 83.78 21.56 42.78
N GLU A 41 84.98 22.15 42.82
CA GLU A 41 85.84 22.31 41.63
C GLU A 41 86.27 20.99 41.00
N ASN A 42 86.35 19.92 41.80
CA ASN A 42 86.84 18.61 41.40
C ASN A 42 85.75 17.51 41.52
N TYR A 43 84.46 17.89 41.58
CA TYR A 43 83.38 16.97 41.90
C TYR A 43 83.07 15.95 40.78
N VAL A 44 83.14 16.39 39.53
CA VAL A 44 82.87 15.56 38.34
C VAL A 44 83.87 15.85 37.21
N ASP A 45 84.15 14.84 36.39
CA ASP A 45 84.89 15.04 35.14
C ASP A 45 83.98 15.70 34.10
N LEU A 46 84.23 16.98 33.79
CA LEU A 46 83.46 17.73 32.80
C LEU A 46 83.49 17.08 31.40
N SER A 47 84.49 16.25 31.06
CA SER A 47 84.60 15.66 29.72
C SER A 47 83.54 14.59 29.40
N VAL A 48 82.85 14.03 30.41
CA VAL A 48 81.73 13.09 30.18
C VAL A 48 80.39 13.79 29.92
N TYR A 49 80.34 15.12 30.06
CA TYR A 49 79.16 15.96 29.80
C TYR A 49 79.33 16.73 28.48
N ARG A 50 78.22 17.14 27.84
CA ARG A 50 78.26 17.94 26.61
C ARG A 50 78.55 19.41 26.93
N ASP A 51 78.97 20.19 25.93
CA ASP A 51 79.39 21.58 26.12
C ASP A 51 78.36 22.48 26.84
N GLN A 52 77.06 22.19 26.67
CA GLN A 52 75.97 22.86 27.37
C GLN A 52 75.95 22.50 28.86
N GLU A 53 75.83 21.21 29.21
CA GLU A 53 75.85 20.76 30.62
C GLU A 53 77.16 21.12 31.32
N GLN A 54 78.31 21.03 30.64
CA GLN A 54 79.59 21.51 31.18
C GLN A 54 79.53 22.99 31.56
N THR A 55 78.85 23.82 30.76
CA THR A 55 78.68 25.25 31.03
C THR A 55 77.72 25.49 32.19
N GLU A 56 76.67 24.67 32.31
CA GLU A 56 75.75 24.70 33.44
C GLU A 56 76.43 24.28 34.75
N ILE A 57 77.21 23.18 34.76
CA ILE A 57 78.01 22.72 35.91
C ILE A 57 79.01 23.80 36.34
N ARG A 58 79.73 24.43 35.40
CA ARG A 58 80.62 25.58 35.70
C ARG A 58 79.87 26.74 36.34
N ASN A 59 78.67 27.06 35.89
CA ASN A 59 77.83 28.12 36.44
C ASN A 59 77.28 27.77 37.84
N LEU A 60 76.85 26.53 38.06
CA LEU A 60 76.45 26.00 39.38
C LEU A 60 77.61 26.12 40.37
N ILE A 61 78.80 25.64 40.03
CA ILE A 61 80.01 25.73 40.85
C ILE A 61 80.39 27.20 41.13
N ALA A 62 80.35 28.08 40.12
CA ALA A 62 80.66 29.51 40.30
C ALA A 62 79.66 30.23 41.23
N ARG A 63 78.37 29.88 41.13
CA ARG A 63 77.33 30.40 42.02
C ARG A 63 77.48 29.84 43.45
N ALA A 64 77.75 28.55 43.58
CA ALA A 64 77.99 27.88 44.86
C ALA A 64 79.19 28.47 45.60
N LYS A 65 80.33 28.66 44.93
CA LYS A 65 81.49 29.41 45.45
C LYS A 65 81.10 30.77 46.03
N SER A 66 80.27 31.51 45.29
CA SER A 66 79.83 32.84 45.69
C SER A 66 78.97 32.82 46.96
N TYR A 67 78.15 31.78 47.16
CA TYR A 67 77.37 31.62 48.41
C TYR A 67 78.18 31.02 49.55
N ILE A 68 79.07 30.06 49.29
CA ILE A 68 79.96 29.47 50.31
C ILE A 68 80.90 30.53 50.90
N LEU A 69 81.48 31.41 50.07
CA LEU A 69 82.29 32.55 50.55
C LEU A 69 81.50 33.59 51.37
N LEU A 70 80.17 33.57 51.29
CA LEU A 70 79.25 34.47 52.03
C LEU A 70 78.48 33.75 53.14
N ALA A 71 78.77 32.47 53.42
CA ALA A 71 78.10 31.70 54.46
C ALA A 71 78.65 32.06 55.85
N ASP A 72 77.75 32.36 56.79
CA ASP A 72 78.08 32.77 58.17
C ASP A 72 78.20 31.56 59.12
N SER A 73 77.93 30.35 58.63
CA SER A 73 77.92 29.11 59.43
C SER A 73 78.44 27.89 58.66
N LEU A 74 78.93 26.88 59.40
CA LEU A 74 79.40 25.61 58.82
C LEU A 74 78.22 24.84 58.19
N GLU A 75 77.05 24.95 58.81
CA GLU A 75 75.79 24.37 58.34
C GLU A 75 75.37 24.94 56.98
N GLU A 76 75.58 26.24 56.73
CA GLU A 76 75.31 26.85 55.41
C GLU A 76 76.35 26.50 54.35
N VAL A 77 77.63 26.41 54.73
CA VAL A 77 78.69 25.90 53.83
C VAL A 77 78.36 24.47 53.38
N GLN A 78 78.03 23.59 54.33
CA GLN A 78 77.67 22.20 54.04
C GLN A 78 76.38 22.10 53.22
N ARG A 79 75.35 22.90 53.56
CA ARG A 79 74.09 22.95 52.81
C ARG A 79 74.32 23.36 51.36
N HIS A 80 75.10 24.40 51.11
CA HIS A 80 75.37 24.85 49.74
C HIS A 80 76.30 23.90 48.96
N LEU A 81 77.22 23.20 49.63
CA LEU A 81 77.98 22.09 49.06
C LEU A 81 77.05 20.98 48.58
N ASP A 82 76.15 20.48 49.42
CA ASP A 82 75.30 19.34 49.10
C ASP A 82 74.12 19.69 48.16
N GLU A 83 73.53 20.89 48.27
CA GLU A 83 72.58 21.44 47.29
C GLU A 83 73.19 21.49 45.88
N THR A 84 74.47 21.89 45.78
CA THR A 84 75.17 22.01 44.49
C THR A 84 75.55 20.65 43.92
N ARG A 85 76.04 19.72 44.77
CA ARG A 85 76.30 18.33 44.38
C ARG A 85 75.05 17.67 43.81
N ALA A 86 73.95 17.68 44.54
CA ALA A 86 72.68 17.10 44.10
C ALA A 86 72.14 17.76 42.81
N SER A 87 72.45 19.04 42.58
CA SER A 87 72.12 19.74 41.32
C SER A 87 73.00 19.28 40.15
N ILE A 88 74.25 18.88 40.38
CA ILE A 88 75.17 18.34 39.37
C ILE A 88 74.85 16.85 39.10
N ASP A 89 74.59 16.07 40.14
CA ASP A 89 74.23 14.63 40.05
C ASP A 89 72.89 14.41 39.31
N ALA A 90 72.04 15.45 39.24
CA ALA A 90 70.78 15.42 38.50
C ALA A 90 70.95 15.71 36.99
N LEU A 91 72.13 16.13 36.53
CA LEU A 91 72.39 16.38 35.10
C LEU A 91 72.83 15.08 34.41
N PRO A 92 72.24 14.69 33.27
CA PRO A 92 72.62 13.48 32.55
C PRO A 92 74.00 13.63 31.90
N ASP A 93 74.79 12.56 31.91
CA ASP A 93 76.01 12.49 31.10
C ASP A 93 75.69 12.41 29.58
N ALA A 94 76.71 12.69 28.76
CA ALA A 94 76.57 12.75 27.31
C ALA A 94 76.16 11.40 26.69
N TRP A 95 76.58 10.28 27.30
CA TRP A 95 76.23 8.94 26.83
C TRP A 95 74.77 8.60 27.10
N THR A 96 74.27 8.94 28.29
CA THR A 96 72.89 8.74 28.72
C THR A 96 71.93 9.54 27.84
N TYR A 97 72.25 10.80 27.54
CA TYR A 97 71.45 11.60 26.60
C TYR A 97 71.48 11.01 25.18
N TYR A 98 72.66 10.67 24.66
CA TYR A 98 72.82 10.10 23.32
C TYR A 98 72.03 8.79 23.17
N ASN A 99 72.15 7.90 24.15
CA ASN A 99 71.42 6.64 24.20
C ASN A 99 69.91 6.88 24.31
N GLN A 100 69.46 7.79 25.19
CA GLN A 100 68.03 8.10 25.36
C GLN A 100 67.38 8.66 24.09
N VAL A 101 68.05 9.58 23.39
CA VAL A 101 67.51 10.14 22.12
C VAL A 101 67.46 9.09 21.02
N ASN A 102 68.50 8.26 20.89
CA ASN A 102 68.53 7.23 19.85
C ASN A 102 67.52 6.11 20.13
N MET A 103 67.35 5.70 21.40
CA MET A 103 66.29 4.76 21.79
C MET A 103 64.88 5.35 21.64
N ALA A 104 64.68 6.66 21.86
CA ALA A 104 63.38 7.32 21.63
C ALA A 104 63.03 7.41 20.13
N ALA A 105 64.01 7.67 19.27
CA ALA A 105 63.83 7.64 17.82
C ALA A 105 63.47 6.23 17.34
N ALA A 106 64.23 5.21 17.75
CA ALA A 106 63.96 3.81 17.43
C ALA A 106 62.59 3.34 17.97
N GLY A 107 62.28 3.66 19.23
CA GLY A 107 61.00 3.32 19.88
C GLY A 107 59.77 3.96 19.22
N THR A 108 59.94 5.09 18.52
CA THR A 108 58.88 5.71 17.71
C THR A 108 58.59 4.88 16.45
N VAL A 109 59.62 4.31 15.84
CA VAL A 109 59.47 3.40 14.69
C VAL A 109 58.91 2.05 15.12
N ASP A 110 59.38 1.50 16.24
CA ASP A 110 58.82 0.28 16.84
C ASP A 110 57.30 0.41 17.12
N ALA A 111 56.84 1.60 17.53
CA ALA A 111 55.40 1.86 17.70
C ALA A 111 54.62 1.79 16.38
N PHE A 112 55.12 2.39 15.28
CA PHE A 112 54.49 2.29 13.97
C PHE A 112 54.50 0.86 13.42
N ILE A 113 55.56 0.08 13.67
CA ILE A 113 55.62 -1.33 13.26
C ILE A 113 54.57 -2.17 13.99
N LEU A 114 54.37 -1.92 15.29
CA LEU A 114 53.30 -2.58 16.07
C LEU A 114 51.88 -2.16 15.64
N GLU A 115 51.71 -0.96 15.08
CA GLU A 115 50.43 -0.45 14.57
C GLU A 115 49.98 -1.10 13.24
N ILE A 116 50.89 -1.77 12.52
CA ILE A 116 50.55 -2.52 11.28
C ILE A 116 49.51 -3.63 11.55
N GLY A 117 49.64 -4.33 12.69
CA GLY A 117 48.71 -5.39 13.09
C GLY A 117 48.71 -6.61 12.15
N GLU A 118 47.51 -7.09 11.80
CA GLU A 118 47.31 -8.21 10.88
C GLU A 118 47.36 -7.73 9.42
N VAL A 119 48.26 -8.31 8.63
CA VAL A 119 48.45 -7.90 7.23
C VAL A 119 47.40 -8.55 6.34
N ILE A 120 46.36 -7.77 6.03
CA ILE A 120 45.31 -8.12 5.06
C ILE A 120 45.36 -7.18 3.85
N TYR A 121 44.80 -7.58 2.71
CA TYR A 121 44.78 -6.77 1.49
C TYR A 121 43.77 -5.61 1.57
N ALA A 122 44.16 -4.52 2.24
CA ALA A 122 43.39 -3.29 2.36
C ALA A 122 44.31 -2.05 2.37
N ASP A 123 43.87 -0.95 1.75
CA ASP A 123 44.71 0.25 1.54
C ASP A 123 45.29 0.85 2.83
N TYR A 124 44.58 0.75 3.96
CA TYR A 124 45.05 1.26 5.24
C TYR A 124 46.25 0.46 5.79
N VAL A 125 46.27 -0.87 5.57
CA VAL A 125 47.40 -1.74 5.98
C VAL A 125 48.64 -1.38 5.17
N LYS A 126 48.48 -1.19 3.86
CA LYS A 126 49.56 -0.72 2.96
C LYS A 126 50.12 0.62 3.44
N LEU A 127 49.25 1.55 3.85
CA LEU A 127 49.65 2.85 4.37
C LEU A 127 50.40 2.75 5.70
N SER A 128 49.97 1.89 6.64
CA SER A 128 50.70 1.64 7.89
C SER A 128 52.10 1.07 7.65
N ILE A 129 52.22 0.07 6.77
CA ILE A 129 53.52 -0.51 6.38
C ILE A 129 54.45 0.56 5.78
N LEU A 130 53.94 1.35 4.82
CA LEU A 130 54.70 2.44 4.20
C LEU A 130 55.09 3.53 5.21
N THR A 131 54.24 3.82 6.20
CA THR A 131 54.53 4.80 7.26
C THR A 131 55.65 4.30 8.19
N ALA A 132 55.60 3.03 8.60
CA ALA A 132 56.65 2.41 9.39
C ALA A 132 58.00 2.35 8.64
N ARG A 133 57.98 2.03 7.33
CA ARG A 133 59.15 2.04 6.44
C ARG A 133 59.75 3.44 6.28
N ASP A 134 58.94 4.44 5.94
CA ASP A 134 59.37 5.84 5.81
C ASP A 134 59.93 6.40 7.13
N ALA A 135 59.38 5.98 8.28
CA ALA A 135 59.93 6.32 9.60
C ALA A 135 61.25 5.61 9.90
N TYR A 136 61.38 4.32 9.55
CA TYR A 136 62.62 3.53 9.72
C TYR A 136 63.77 4.07 8.85
N ASP A 137 63.50 4.38 7.58
CA ASP A 137 64.53 4.79 6.63
C ASP A 137 65.11 6.19 6.96
N LYS A 138 64.38 7.01 7.73
CA LYS A 138 64.83 8.31 8.27
C LYS A 138 65.77 8.24 9.47
N LEU A 139 65.87 7.07 10.12
CA LEU A 139 66.78 6.88 11.25
C LEU A 139 68.26 6.85 10.80
N THR A 140 69.18 7.20 11.70
CA THR A 140 70.62 6.91 11.50
C THR A 140 70.89 5.41 11.65
N GLU A 141 72.04 4.92 11.19
CA GLU A 141 72.38 3.49 11.29
C GLU A 141 72.50 3.02 12.75
N GLU A 142 72.95 3.88 13.66
CA GLU A 142 72.99 3.63 15.11
C GLU A 142 71.59 3.55 15.72
N GLN A 143 70.63 4.29 15.17
CA GLN A 143 69.23 4.27 15.59
C GLN A 143 68.49 3.04 15.01
N LYS A 144 68.73 2.68 13.74
CA LYS A 144 68.20 1.45 13.13
C LYS A 144 68.64 0.20 13.89
N ALA A 145 69.89 0.17 14.37
CA ALA A 145 70.41 -0.90 15.22
C ALA A 145 69.70 -1.06 16.58
N LEU A 146 68.84 -0.11 16.97
CA LEU A 146 68.03 -0.14 18.19
C LEU A 146 66.55 -0.47 17.94
N VAL A 147 66.08 -0.55 16.68
CA VAL A 147 64.68 -0.86 16.34
C VAL A 147 64.42 -2.35 16.52
N MET A 148 63.66 -2.69 17.57
CA MET A 148 63.49 -4.07 18.02
C MET A 148 62.61 -4.92 17.08
N TYR A 149 61.63 -4.32 16.42
CA TYR A 149 60.66 -5.01 15.56
C TYR A 149 61.01 -4.97 14.07
N THR A 150 62.26 -4.66 13.70
CA THR A 150 62.72 -4.60 12.29
C THR A 150 62.33 -5.83 11.44
N GLN A 151 62.36 -7.04 12.02
CA GLN A 151 61.92 -8.25 11.32
C GLN A 151 60.40 -8.28 11.04
N VAL A 152 59.58 -7.75 11.95
CA VAL A 152 58.11 -7.69 11.78
C VAL A 152 57.75 -6.77 10.62
N LEU A 153 58.49 -5.66 10.42
CA LEU A 153 58.33 -4.79 9.25
C LEU A 153 58.64 -5.54 7.95
N LEU A 154 59.77 -6.25 7.89
CA LEU A 154 60.18 -7.05 6.71
C LEU A 154 59.19 -8.18 6.41
N ASP A 155 58.71 -8.87 7.45
CA ASP A 155 57.71 -9.94 7.32
C ASP A 155 56.37 -9.38 6.83
N ALA A 156 55.98 -8.19 7.30
CA ALA A 156 54.75 -7.51 6.86
C ALA A 156 54.84 -7.01 5.41
N GLU A 157 55.99 -6.47 4.99
CA GLU A 157 56.25 -6.09 3.60
C GLU A 157 56.18 -7.31 2.66
N ALA A 158 56.84 -8.42 3.03
CA ALA A 158 56.83 -9.66 2.25
C ALA A 158 55.48 -10.42 2.30
N ALA A 159 54.62 -10.15 3.28
CA ALA A 159 53.23 -10.61 3.31
C ALA A 159 52.34 -9.75 2.41
N TRP A 160 52.49 -8.42 2.48
CA TRP A 160 51.76 -7.49 1.60
C TRP A 160 52.08 -7.71 0.12
N GLU A 161 53.35 -7.95 -0.23
CA GLU A 161 53.77 -8.18 -1.62
C GLU A 161 53.07 -9.39 -2.24
N LYS A 162 52.98 -10.51 -1.50
CA LYS A 162 52.25 -11.72 -1.95
C LYS A 162 50.76 -11.47 -2.07
N LEU A 163 50.15 -10.80 -1.09
CA LEU A 163 48.73 -10.44 -1.15
C LEU A 163 48.43 -9.52 -2.34
N ALA A 164 49.35 -8.62 -2.69
CA ALA A 164 49.24 -7.80 -3.88
C ALA A 164 49.35 -8.63 -5.17
N GLU A 165 50.30 -9.58 -5.26
CA GLU A 165 50.43 -10.49 -6.40
C GLU A 165 49.18 -11.38 -6.58
N GLU A 166 48.62 -11.93 -5.50
CA GLU A 166 47.39 -12.74 -5.53
C GLU A 166 46.15 -11.91 -5.93
N ASN A 167 46.10 -10.63 -5.51
CA ASN A 167 45.01 -9.72 -5.81
C ASN A 167 45.20 -8.89 -7.09
N GLU A 168 46.33 -9.00 -7.80
CA GLU A 168 46.49 -8.42 -9.13
C GLU A 168 45.46 -9.03 -10.09
N PRO A 169 44.76 -8.23 -10.91
CA PRO A 169 43.92 -8.74 -11.99
C PRO A 169 44.77 -9.49 -13.02
N THR A 170 44.53 -10.79 -13.18
CA THR A 170 45.17 -11.60 -14.22
C THR A 170 44.63 -11.23 -15.61
N ASP A 171 45.30 -11.66 -16.68
CA ASP A 171 44.74 -11.50 -18.03
C ASP A 171 43.45 -12.30 -18.22
N GLU A 172 43.22 -13.39 -17.47
CA GLU A 172 41.94 -14.10 -17.46
C GLU A 172 40.83 -13.25 -16.79
N ASP A 173 41.12 -12.62 -15.65
CA ASP A 173 40.19 -11.69 -14.98
C ASP A 173 39.80 -10.52 -15.91
N ARG A 174 40.78 -9.95 -16.62
CA ARG A 174 40.58 -8.86 -17.59
C ARG A 174 39.76 -9.33 -18.79
N ASN A 175 40.03 -10.52 -19.32
CA ASN A 175 39.29 -11.08 -20.46
C ASN A 175 37.83 -11.39 -20.09
N LEU A 176 37.56 -11.91 -18.88
CA LEU A 176 36.20 -12.14 -18.39
C LEU A 176 35.42 -10.83 -18.20
N ALA A 177 36.05 -9.80 -17.61
CA ALA A 177 35.43 -8.48 -17.49
C ALA A 177 35.18 -7.82 -18.85
N ALA A 178 36.15 -7.90 -19.78
CA ALA A 178 35.99 -7.38 -21.14
C ALA A 178 34.91 -8.12 -21.94
N ALA A 179 34.70 -9.42 -21.71
CA ALA A 179 33.59 -10.16 -22.29
C ALA A 179 32.24 -9.66 -21.75
N VAL A 180 32.14 -9.33 -20.46
CA VAL A 180 30.94 -8.70 -19.89
C VAL A 180 30.74 -7.28 -20.42
N ASP A 181 31.79 -6.47 -20.55
CA ASP A 181 31.69 -5.14 -21.18
C ASP A 181 31.22 -5.21 -22.64
N ALA A 182 31.62 -6.25 -23.38
CA ALA A 182 31.11 -6.51 -24.74
C ALA A 182 29.62 -6.88 -24.73
N LEU A 183 29.17 -7.74 -23.81
CA LEU A 183 27.76 -8.09 -23.64
C LEU A 183 26.89 -6.88 -23.25
N ILE A 184 27.42 -5.96 -22.44
CA ILE A 184 26.74 -4.70 -22.12
C ILE A 184 26.68 -3.79 -23.36
N GLY A 185 27.73 -3.78 -24.18
CA GLY A 185 27.75 -3.10 -25.48
C GLY A 185 26.74 -3.67 -26.49
N GLU A 186 26.49 -4.99 -26.49
CA GLU A 186 25.48 -5.65 -27.34
C GLU A 186 24.04 -5.17 -27.08
N ILE A 187 23.73 -4.63 -25.88
CA ILE A 187 22.39 -4.11 -25.54
C ILE A 187 22.03 -2.90 -26.41
N GLY A 188 23.01 -2.05 -26.73
CA GLY A 188 22.82 -0.88 -27.58
C GLY A 188 21.79 0.13 -27.05
N THR A 189 20.76 0.42 -27.87
CA THR A 189 19.62 1.25 -27.45
C THR A 189 18.51 0.35 -26.94
N VAL A 190 18.04 0.60 -25.71
CA VAL A 190 16.99 -0.22 -25.07
C VAL A 190 15.66 -0.11 -25.83
N THR A 191 15.12 -1.27 -26.22
CA THR A 191 13.79 -1.46 -26.82
C THR A 191 13.01 -2.54 -26.06
N ALA A 192 11.78 -2.84 -26.50
CA ALA A 192 10.98 -3.93 -25.95
C ALA A 192 11.65 -5.32 -26.11
N ASP A 193 12.52 -5.48 -27.10
CA ASP A 193 13.23 -6.73 -27.39
C ASP A 193 14.54 -6.88 -26.61
N SER A 194 15.00 -5.84 -25.90
CA SER A 194 16.29 -5.84 -25.19
C SER A 194 16.35 -6.74 -23.95
N GLY A 195 15.23 -7.32 -23.51
CA GLY A 195 15.13 -8.12 -22.28
C GLY A 195 16.15 -9.25 -22.19
N ASP A 196 16.27 -10.06 -23.25
CA ASP A 196 17.21 -11.18 -23.30
C ASP A 196 18.68 -10.73 -23.30
N ALA A 197 18.99 -9.61 -23.96
CA ALA A 197 20.35 -9.05 -23.99
C ALA A 197 20.76 -8.51 -22.62
N ILE A 198 19.85 -7.81 -21.95
CA ILE A 198 20.02 -7.30 -20.58
C ILE A 198 20.18 -8.48 -19.60
N ALA A 199 19.31 -9.49 -19.67
CA ALA A 199 19.38 -10.67 -18.81
C ALA A 199 20.69 -11.47 -19.00
N LYS A 200 21.14 -11.64 -20.26
CA LYS A 200 22.44 -12.24 -20.62
C LYS A 200 23.62 -11.47 -20.01
N ALA A 201 23.62 -10.14 -20.12
CA ALA A 201 24.66 -9.28 -19.56
C ALA A 201 24.66 -9.27 -18.01
N ARG A 202 23.47 -9.18 -17.38
CA ARG A 202 23.28 -9.30 -15.91
C ARG A 202 23.82 -10.63 -15.39
N HIS A 203 23.39 -11.75 -15.97
CA HIS A 203 23.85 -13.08 -15.57
C HIS A 203 25.37 -13.23 -15.71
N ALA A 204 25.94 -12.73 -16.80
CA ALA A 204 27.39 -12.78 -17.02
C ALA A 204 28.17 -11.91 -16.02
N TYR A 205 27.69 -10.70 -15.71
CA TYR A 205 28.26 -9.84 -14.67
C TYR A 205 28.16 -10.48 -13.29
N ASP A 206 27.00 -11.04 -12.92
CA ASP A 206 26.76 -11.52 -11.57
C ASP A 206 27.62 -12.74 -11.21
N GLY A 207 27.94 -13.57 -12.22
CA GLY A 207 28.88 -14.68 -12.13
C GLY A 207 30.37 -14.29 -12.03
N LEU A 208 30.74 -13.02 -12.21
CA LEU A 208 32.12 -12.55 -11.99
C LEU A 208 32.47 -12.51 -10.49
N THR A 209 33.75 -12.67 -10.17
CA THR A 209 34.28 -12.36 -8.81
C THR A 209 34.33 -10.85 -8.56
N ASP A 210 34.44 -10.41 -7.31
CA ASP A 210 34.52 -8.98 -7.00
C ASP A 210 35.77 -8.31 -7.61
N LYS A 211 36.90 -9.05 -7.68
CA LYS A 211 38.12 -8.63 -8.40
C LYS A 211 37.82 -8.36 -9.89
N GLN A 212 36.99 -9.17 -10.52
CA GLN A 212 36.59 -9.04 -11.93
C GLN A 212 35.50 -7.96 -12.13
N LYS A 213 34.53 -7.83 -11.22
CA LYS A 213 33.48 -6.79 -11.27
C LYS A 213 34.08 -5.39 -11.24
N ASN A 214 35.13 -5.18 -10.46
CA ASN A 214 35.89 -3.92 -10.41
C ASN A 214 36.61 -3.54 -11.73
N LEU A 215 36.67 -4.45 -12.72
CA LEU A 215 37.28 -4.21 -14.04
C LEU A 215 36.25 -3.88 -15.14
N VAL A 216 34.95 -4.10 -14.89
CA VAL A 216 33.88 -3.90 -15.88
C VAL A 216 33.56 -2.41 -16.00
N GLY A 217 34.02 -1.77 -17.08
CA GLY A 217 33.86 -0.32 -17.28
C GLY A 217 32.41 0.12 -17.48
N ASN A 218 31.58 -0.74 -18.07
CA ASN A 218 30.20 -0.46 -18.45
C ASN A 218 29.17 -0.90 -17.40
N ALA A 219 29.59 -1.27 -16.17
CA ALA A 219 28.70 -1.74 -15.11
C ALA A 219 27.49 -0.79 -14.85
N LYS A 220 27.71 0.54 -14.98
CA LYS A 220 26.64 1.54 -14.90
C LYS A 220 25.68 1.51 -16.08
N LEU A 221 26.16 1.29 -17.32
CA LEU A 221 25.31 1.24 -18.51
C LEU A 221 24.31 0.09 -18.42
N LEU A 222 24.72 -1.05 -17.84
CA LEU A 222 23.83 -2.18 -17.58
C LEU A 222 22.70 -1.82 -16.60
N LEU A 223 23.03 -1.18 -15.47
CA LEU A 223 22.03 -0.72 -14.49
C LEU A 223 21.08 0.36 -15.08
N ASP A 224 21.61 1.27 -15.89
CA ASP A 224 20.80 2.28 -16.58
C ASP A 224 19.88 1.63 -17.63
N ALA A 225 20.36 0.58 -18.33
CA ALA A 225 19.57 -0.18 -19.29
C ALA A 225 18.45 -1.01 -18.62
N GLU A 226 18.74 -1.66 -17.49
CA GLU A 226 17.74 -2.36 -16.66
C GLU A 226 16.64 -1.42 -16.18
N SER A 227 17.00 -0.23 -15.72
CA SER A 227 16.07 0.81 -15.29
C SER A 227 15.20 1.32 -16.46
N ALA A 228 15.83 1.59 -17.61
CA ALA A 228 15.13 2.02 -18.82
C ALA A 228 14.17 0.94 -19.36
N TYR A 229 14.59 -0.32 -19.38
CA TYR A 229 13.78 -1.45 -19.85
C TYR A 229 12.58 -1.70 -18.93
N ASN A 230 12.80 -1.75 -17.62
CA ASN A 230 11.70 -1.94 -16.67
C ASN A 230 10.65 -0.81 -16.76
N LYS A 231 11.09 0.43 -16.98
CA LYS A 231 10.17 1.53 -17.26
C LYS A 231 9.44 1.36 -18.60
N LEU A 232 10.15 0.96 -19.67
CA LEU A 232 9.56 0.76 -21.00
C LEU A 232 8.47 -0.33 -21.00
N CYS A 233 8.59 -1.36 -20.16
CA CYS A 233 7.54 -2.36 -19.94
C CYS A 233 6.36 -1.83 -19.11
N ALA A 234 6.61 -0.97 -18.11
CA ALA A 234 5.58 -0.48 -17.19
C ALA A 234 4.73 0.68 -17.73
N ASP A 235 5.34 1.62 -18.48
CA ASP A 235 4.66 2.81 -19.02
C ASP A 235 3.42 2.47 -19.89
N PRO A 236 3.42 1.44 -20.76
CA PRO A 236 2.22 1.00 -21.50
C PRO A 236 1.11 0.48 -20.59
N VAL A 237 1.43 -0.24 -19.51
CA VAL A 237 0.44 -0.78 -18.57
C VAL A 237 -0.19 0.34 -17.74
N ALA A 238 0.61 1.30 -17.26
CA ALA A 238 0.11 2.51 -16.61
C ALA A 238 -0.82 3.30 -17.56
N SER A 239 -0.45 3.41 -18.83
CA SER A 239 -1.27 4.06 -19.86
C SER A 239 -2.59 3.33 -20.12
N ALA A 240 -2.58 1.99 -20.15
CA ALA A 240 -3.79 1.17 -20.30
C ALA A 240 -4.74 1.33 -19.11
N ILE A 241 -4.22 1.36 -17.89
CA ILE A 241 -5.01 1.59 -16.66
C ILE A 241 -5.63 2.99 -16.67
N ALA A 242 -4.87 4.03 -17.06
CA ALA A 242 -5.39 5.39 -17.20
C ALA A 242 -6.48 5.50 -18.30
N ALA A 243 -6.41 4.67 -19.34
CA ALA A 243 -7.37 4.65 -20.45
C ALA A 243 -8.70 3.92 -20.13
N ILE A 244 -8.83 3.25 -18.97
CA ILE A 244 -10.08 2.56 -18.57
C ILE A 244 -11.25 3.55 -18.55
N GLY A 245 -11.11 4.67 -17.84
CA GLY A 245 -12.13 5.72 -17.76
C GLY A 245 -13.39 5.32 -16.97
N GLU A 246 -14.56 5.66 -17.49
CA GLU A 246 -15.85 5.28 -16.91
C GLU A 246 -16.11 3.77 -17.06
N ILE A 247 -16.71 3.15 -16.04
CA ILE A 247 -16.90 1.69 -15.96
C ILE A 247 -18.30 1.30 -16.45
N THR A 248 -18.35 0.77 -17.67
CA THR A 248 -19.55 0.26 -18.35
C THR A 248 -19.40 -1.22 -18.69
N LEU A 249 -20.46 -1.88 -19.18
CA LEU A 249 -20.44 -3.33 -19.45
C LEU A 249 -19.58 -3.70 -20.68
N ASP A 250 -19.42 -2.81 -21.65
CA ASP A 250 -18.49 -2.96 -22.78
C ASP A 250 -17.01 -2.90 -22.37
N LYS A 251 -16.68 -2.28 -21.22
CA LYS A 251 -15.29 -2.13 -20.74
C LYS A 251 -14.65 -3.43 -20.25
N LYS A 252 -15.37 -4.56 -20.27
CA LYS A 252 -14.87 -5.88 -19.88
C LYS A 252 -13.47 -6.14 -20.44
N GLU A 253 -13.32 -6.08 -21.76
CA GLU A 253 -12.07 -6.45 -22.44
C GLU A 253 -10.93 -5.48 -22.10
N VAL A 254 -11.22 -4.17 -22.00
CA VAL A 254 -10.24 -3.14 -21.62
C VAL A 254 -9.73 -3.36 -20.19
N ILE A 255 -10.63 -3.63 -19.24
CA ILE A 255 -10.29 -3.83 -17.83
C ILE A 255 -9.48 -5.11 -17.64
N PHE A 256 -9.89 -6.23 -18.25
CA PHE A 256 -9.17 -7.49 -18.10
C PHE A 256 -7.87 -7.53 -18.90
N ALA A 257 -7.78 -6.95 -20.10
CA ALA A 257 -6.51 -6.81 -20.82
C ALA A 257 -5.49 -5.95 -20.05
N ALA A 258 -5.93 -4.86 -19.41
CA ALA A 258 -5.06 -4.07 -18.51
C ALA A 258 -4.60 -4.87 -17.29
N LYS A 259 -5.44 -5.79 -16.78
CA LYS A 259 -5.08 -6.71 -15.69
C LYS A 259 -4.08 -7.77 -16.13
N ASP A 260 -4.31 -8.43 -17.25
CA ASP A 260 -3.44 -9.50 -17.73
C ASP A 260 -2.06 -8.94 -18.14
N ALA A 261 -2.03 -7.74 -18.72
CA ALA A 261 -0.79 -7.01 -18.99
C ALA A 261 -0.04 -6.60 -17.70
N TYR A 262 -0.74 -6.19 -16.63
CA TYR A 262 -0.13 -5.93 -15.33
C TYR A 262 0.38 -7.21 -14.67
N ASP A 263 -0.40 -8.30 -14.68
CA ASP A 263 -0.01 -9.58 -14.08
C ASP A 263 1.27 -10.14 -14.73
N ALA A 264 1.46 -9.94 -16.04
CA ALA A 264 2.62 -10.37 -16.81
C ALA A 264 3.92 -9.58 -16.51
N LEU A 265 3.84 -8.40 -15.89
CA LEU A 265 5.02 -7.61 -15.51
C LEU A 265 5.86 -8.32 -14.41
N SER A 266 7.18 -8.10 -14.42
CA SER A 266 8.04 -8.51 -13.29
C SER A 266 7.75 -7.65 -12.04
N ASP A 267 8.14 -8.12 -10.85
CA ASP A 267 7.91 -7.38 -9.60
C ASP A 267 8.60 -6.00 -9.62
N ALA A 268 9.78 -5.90 -10.23
CA ALA A 268 10.49 -4.63 -10.43
C ALA A 268 9.74 -3.66 -11.36
N GLN A 269 8.97 -4.18 -12.32
CA GLN A 269 8.14 -3.40 -13.24
C GLN A 269 6.80 -3.00 -12.60
N LYS A 270 6.17 -3.90 -11.83
CA LYS A 270 4.94 -3.63 -11.07
C LYS A 270 5.09 -2.46 -10.10
N ILE A 271 6.25 -2.33 -9.45
CA ILE A 271 6.60 -1.19 -8.58
C ILE A 271 6.53 0.17 -9.30
N LEU A 272 6.70 0.21 -10.63
CA LEU A 272 6.62 1.44 -11.42
C LEU A 272 5.18 1.82 -11.82
N VAL A 273 4.23 0.88 -11.78
CA VAL A 273 2.81 1.11 -12.14
C VAL A 273 2.03 1.62 -10.92
N GLN A 274 2.19 2.91 -10.62
CA GLN A 274 1.65 3.54 -9.40
C GLN A 274 0.10 3.53 -9.32
N ASP A 275 -0.58 3.56 -10.46
CA ASP A 275 -2.05 3.65 -10.54
C ASP A 275 -2.78 2.29 -10.45
N TYR A 276 -2.11 1.19 -10.08
CA TYR A 276 -2.72 -0.15 -9.97
C TYR A 276 -4.02 -0.19 -9.13
N GLN A 277 -4.15 0.68 -8.12
CA GLN A 277 -5.38 0.79 -7.32
C GLN A 277 -6.61 1.21 -8.14
N VAL A 278 -6.43 1.93 -9.26
CA VAL A 278 -7.51 2.30 -10.20
C VAL A 278 -8.05 1.05 -10.90
N LEU A 279 -7.17 0.15 -11.33
CA LEU A 279 -7.53 -1.12 -11.96
C LEU A 279 -8.31 -2.03 -11.00
N GLU A 280 -7.89 -2.17 -9.74
CA GLU A 280 -8.66 -2.94 -8.74
C GLU A 280 -10.07 -2.38 -8.54
N ASN A 281 -10.20 -1.05 -8.43
CA ASN A 281 -11.51 -0.40 -8.29
C ASN A 281 -12.37 -0.57 -9.55
N ALA A 282 -11.78 -0.54 -10.74
CA ALA A 282 -12.45 -0.81 -12.01
C ALA A 282 -13.00 -2.24 -12.05
N ILE A 283 -12.20 -3.24 -11.67
CA ILE A 283 -12.60 -4.66 -11.60
C ILE A 283 -13.77 -4.84 -10.61
N ILE A 284 -13.69 -4.26 -9.40
CA ILE A 284 -14.75 -4.35 -8.38
C ILE A 284 -16.04 -3.65 -8.84
N THR A 285 -15.92 -2.49 -9.49
CA THR A 285 -17.07 -1.73 -10.01
C THR A 285 -17.74 -2.50 -11.15
N TYR A 286 -16.96 -3.05 -12.08
CA TYR A 286 -17.47 -3.87 -13.19
C TYR A 286 -18.20 -5.12 -12.68
N GLN A 287 -17.63 -5.86 -11.71
CA GLN A 287 -18.29 -7.03 -11.11
C GLN A 287 -19.63 -6.65 -10.43
N ASN A 288 -19.66 -5.54 -9.68
CA ASN A 288 -20.91 -5.06 -9.07
C ASN A 288 -21.94 -4.60 -10.11
N LEU A 289 -21.50 -4.01 -11.23
CA LEU A 289 -22.38 -3.61 -12.34
C LEU A 289 -23.03 -4.82 -13.02
N VAL A 290 -22.25 -5.89 -13.29
CA VAL A 290 -22.76 -7.16 -13.82
C VAL A 290 -23.82 -7.78 -12.89
N VAL A 291 -23.67 -7.66 -11.58
CA VAL A 291 -24.66 -8.16 -10.59
C VAL A 291 -25.90 -7.25 -10.49
N ALA A 292 -25.74 -5.93 -10.66
CA ALA A 292 -26.85 -4.99 -10.64
C ALA A 292 -27.69 -4.99 -11.94
N GLN A 293 -27.08 -5.28 -13.09
CA GLN A 293 -27.69 -5.17 -14.41
C GLN A 293 -29.05 -5.91 -14.56
N PRO A 294 -29.23 -7.16 -14.10
CA PRO A 294 -30.53 -7.84 -14.21
C PRO A 294 -31.65 -7.14 -13.42
N VAL A 295 -31.31 -6.39 -12.35
CA VAL A 295 -32.28 -5.62 -11.57
C VAL A 295 -32.63 -4.31 -12.28
N ILE A 296 -31.64 -3.66 -12.92
CA ILE A 296 -31.86 -2.49 -13.78
C ILE A 296 -32.79 -2.88 -14.94
N GLU A 297 -32.57 -4.02 -15.56
CA GLU A 297 -33.43 -4.57 -16.63
C GLU A 297 -34.85 -4.91 -16.13
N MET A 298 -34.99 -5.56 -14.97
CA MET A 298 -36.31 -5.84 -14.38
C MET A 298 -37.11 -4.56 -14.11
N ILE A 299 -36.47 -3.50 -13.61
CA ILE A 299 -37.14 -2.22 -13.31
C ILE A 299 -37.51 -1.48 -14.61
N SER A 300 -36.62 -1.46 -15.61
CA SER A 300 -36.94 -0.91 -16.94
C SER A 300 -38.06 -1.69 -17.63
N GLY A 301 -38.15 -3.00 -17.38
CA GLY A 301 -39.21 -3.88 -17.88
C GLY A 301 -40.60 -3.63 -17.27
N LEU A 302 -40.73 -2.77 -16.24
CA LEU A 302 -42.02 -2.29 -15.73
C LEU A 302 -42.65 -1.22 -16.64
N GLY A 303 -41.89 -0.64 -17.57
CA GLY A 303 -42.38 0.38 -18.49
C GLY A 303 -42.75 1.71 -17.81
N ASP A 304 -43.68 2.44 -18.42
CA ASP A 304 -44.15 3.72 -17.88
C ASP A 304 -45.00 3.53 -16.63
N VAL A 305 -44.69 4.28 -15.56
CA VAL A 305 -45.44 4.28 -14.29
C VAL A 305 -46.95 4.53 -14.48
N GLY A 306 -47.34 5.30 -15.51
CA GLY A 306 -48.74 5.55 -15.87
C GLY A 306 -49.48 4.38 -16.53
N SER A 307 -48.76 3.34 -16.96
CA SER A 307 -49.31 2.13 -17.61
C SER A 307 -49.54 0.96 -16.65
N ILE A 308 -49.03 1.04 -15.41
CA ILE A 308 -49.09 -0.01 -14.40
C ILE A 308 -50.54 -0.45 -14.12
N THR A 309 -50.76 -1.76 -14.09
CA THR A 309 -52.05 -2.41 -13.87
C THR A 309 -51.98 -3.38 -12.68
N LEU A 310 -53.12 -4.00 -12.33
CA LEU A 310 -53.17 -5.09 -11.35
C LEU A 310 -52.50 -6.40 -11.84
N GLY A 311 -52.19 -6.54 -13.14
CA GLY A 311 -51.43 -7.69 -13.66
C GLY A 311 -49.95 -7.64 -13.28
N ASP A 312 -49.40 -6.44 -13.09
CA ASP A 312 -47.96 -6.21 -13.01
C ASP A 312 -47.38 -6.43 -11.60
N GLY A 313 -48.22 -6.69 -10.60
CA GLY A 313 -47.83 -6.90 -9.21
C GLY A 313 -46.77 -7.98 -9.01
N ASN A 314 -46.82 -9.06 -9.81
CA ASN A 314 -45.80 -10.12 -9.79
C ASN A 314 -44.43 -9.63 -10.29
N ALA A 315 -44.40 -8.73 -11.28
CA ALA A 315 -43.16 -8.16 -11.80
C ALA A 315 -42.58 -7.12 -10.82
N ILE A 316 -43.44 -6.27 -10.23
CA ILE A 316 -43.07 -5.30 -9.20
C ILE A 316 -42.51 -6.02 -7.96
N LEU A 317 -43.18 -7.06 -7.46
CA LEU A 317 -42.70 -7.91 -6.37
C LEU A 317 -41.35 -8.56 -6.68
N ALA A 318 -41.16 -9.08 -7.90
CA ALA A 318 -39.89 -9.69 -8.31
C ALA A 318 -38.74 -8.66 -8.35
N ALA A 319 -38.98 -7.46 -8.90
CA ALA A 319 -38.00 -6.38 -8.95
C ALA A 319 -37.65 -5.85 -7.54
N ILE A 320 -38.63 -5.71 -6.64
CA ILE A 320 -38.41 -5.35 -5.23
C ILE A 320 -37.61 -6.43 -4.50
N ALA A 321 -37.92 -7.71 -4.70
CA ALA A 321 -37.17 -8.81 -4.10
C ALA A 321 -35.71 -8.81 -4.58
N ALA A 322 -35.49 -8.71 -5.89
CA ALA A 322 -34.15 -8.70 -6.48
C ALA A 322 -33.33 -7.48 -6.02
N TYR A 323 -33.91 -6.27 -6.03
CA TYR A 323 -33.25 -5.06 -5.53
C TYR A 323 -32.89 -5.16 -4.04
N ASN A 324 -33.74 -5.77 -3.20
CA ASN A 324 -33.45 -5.94 -1.77
C ASN A 324 -32.35 -6.99 -1.47
N MET A 325 -32.10 -7.92 -2.40
CA MET A 325 -31.00 -8.89 -2.30
C MET A 325 -29.62 -8.29 -2.62
N LEU A 326 -29.56 -7.20 -3.40
CA LEU A 326 -28.31 -6.51 -3.74
C LEU A 326 -27.58 -5.95 -2.50
N THR A 327 -26.25 -5.83 -2.60
CA THR A 327 -25.45 -5.09 -1.62
C THR A 327 -25.71 -3.59 -1.74
N GLY A 328 -25.40 -2.79 -0.70
CA GLY A 328 -25.56 -1.33 -0.76
C GLY A 328 -24.72 -0.64 -1.85
N GLU A 329 -23.71 -1.31 -2.38
CA GLU A 329 -22.85 -0.80 -3.46
C GLU A 329 -23.42 -1.16 -4.84
N GLN A 330 -24.03 -2.34 -4.97
CA GLN A 330 -24.81 -2.73 -6.15
C GLN A 330 -26.12 -1.93 -6.26
N GLN A 331 -26.81 -1.70 -5.14
CA GLN A 331 -28.01 -0.84 -5.08
C GLN A 331 -27.73 0.61 -5.53
N ALA A 332 -26.50 1.10 -5.33
CA ALA A 332 -26.10 2.44 -5.79
C ALA A 332 -25.93 2.52 -7.33
N LEU A 333 -25.71 1.38 -8.01
CA LEU A 333 -25.65 1.30 -9.47
C LEU A 333 -27.05 1.19 -10.11
N VAL A 334 -28.09 0.87 -9.34
CA VAL A 334 -29.48 0.84 -9.80
C VAL A 334 -30.05 2.26 -9.85
N THR A 335 -29.69 2.98 -10.92
CA THR A 335 -30.06 4.39 -11.15
C THR A 335 -31.56 4.58 -11.37
N ASN A 336 -32.24 3.61 -11.98
CA ASN A 336 -33.68 3.65 -12.30
C ASN A 336 -34.61 3.25 -11.13
N TYR A 337 -34.08 3.05 -9.92
CA TYR A 337 -34.84 2.68 -8.71
C TYR A 337 -36.11 3.53 -8.45
N ASP A 338 -36.10 4.81 -8.81
CA ASP A 338 -37.23 5.72 -8.56
C ASP A 338 -38.48 5.31 -9.36
N ILE A 339 -38.32 4.61 -10.50
CA ILE A 339 -39.40 3.96 -11.25
C ILE A 339 -40.05 2.84 -10.42
N LEU A 340 -39.25 2.07 -9.68
CA LEU A 340 -39.73 0.96 -8.84
C LEU A 340 -40.53 1.45 -7.63
N GLU A 341 -40.08 2.53 -6.98
CA GLU A 341 -40.83 3.17 -5.90
C GLU A 341 -42.18 3.72 -6.41
N ALA A 342 -42.18 4.36 -7.58
CA ALA A 342 -43.39 4.93 -8.17
C ALA A 342 -44.37 3.84 -8.66
N ALA A 343 -43.88 2.78 -9.31
CA ALA A 343 -44.70 1.67 -9.79
C ALA A 343 -45.38 0.91 -8.65
N ALA A 344 -44.68 0.66 -7.54
CA ALA A 344 -45.26 0.07 -6.34
C ALA A 344 -46.40 0.95 -5.79
N SER A 345 -46.18 2.25 -5.61
CA SER A 345 -47.19 3.17 -5.11
C SER A 345 -48.45 3.25 -6.00
N VAL A 346 -48.30 3.16 -7.32
CA VAL A 346 -49.44 3.06 -8.25
C VAL A 346 -50.18 1.72 -8.09
N TYR A 347 -49.46 0.61 -7.98
CA TYR A 347 -50.04 -0.72 -7.79
C TYR A 347 -50.82 -0.83 -6.47
N ASP A 348 -50.27 -0.35 -5.36
CA ASP A 348 -50.94 -0.37 -4.04
C ASP A 348 -52.23 0.46 -4.08
N SER A 349 -52.18 1.60 -4.76
CA SER A 349 -53.33 2.47 -4.99
C SER A 349 -54.42 1.79 -5.81
N LEU A 350 -54.06 1.07 -6.88
CA LEU A 350 -54.98 0.24 -7.66
C LEU A 350 -55.59 -0.90 -6.84
N SER A 351 -54.76 -1.60 -6.05
CA SER A 351 -55.17 -2.71 -5.19
C SER A 351 -56.17 -2.27 -4.13
N ALA A 352 -55.92 -1.13 -3.47
CA ALA A 352 -56.83 -0.55 -2.50
C ALA A 352 -58.19 -0.17 -3.11
N ILE A 353 -58.20 0.48 -4.29
CA ILE A 353 -59.42 0.80 -5.03
C ILE A 353 -60.20 -0.48 -5.37
N GLN A 354 -59.52 -1.49 -5.95
CA GLN A 354 -60.15 -2.73 -6.39
C GLN A 354 -60.73 -3.54 -5.23
N ASN A 355 -60.06 -3.56 -4.07
CA ASN A 355 -60.58 -4.19 -2.85
C ASN A 355 -61.88 -3.52 -2.39
N VAL A 356 -61.94 -2.18 -2.37
CA VAL A 356 -63.18 -1.44 -2.03
C VAL A 356 -64.29 -1.76 -3.03
N MET A 357 -63.99 -1.82 -4.33
CA MET A 357 -64.98 -2.20 -5.34
C MET A 357 -65.54 -3.61 -5.10
N ILE A 358 -64.68 -4.60 -4.81
CA ILE A 358 -65.09 -5.98 -4.48
C ILE A 358 -65.94 -6.02 -3.20
N LEU A 359 -65.59 -5.24 -2.17
CA LEU A 359 -66.37 -5.17 -0.92
C LEU A 359 -67.78 -4.61 -1.17
N ILE A 360 -67.93 -3.63 -2.05
CA ILE A 360 -69.21 -3.03 -2.43
C ILE A 360 -70.05 -4.03 -3.26
N ASP A 361 -69.46 -4.67 -4.28
CA ASP A 361 -70.17 -5.68 -5.09
C ASP A 361 -70.64 -6.88 -4.25
N ARG A 362 -69.86 -7.24 -3.22
CA ARG A 362 -70.17 -8.32 -2.27
C ARG A 362 -71.41 -8.05 -1.39
N ILE A 363 -71.91 -6.81 -1.31
CA ILE A 363 -73.13 -6.48 -0.56
C ILE A 363 -74.35 -7.16 -1.18
N GLY A 364 -74.42 -7.21 -2.52
CA GLY A 364 -75.51 -7.87 -3.27
C GLY A 364 -76.90 -7.33 -2.92
N ALA A 365 -77.86 -8.23 -2.75
CA ALA A 365 -79.23 -7.88 -2.38
C ALA A 365 -79.32 -7.54 -0.87
N VAL A 366 -79.71 -6.31 -0.56
CA VAL A 366 -79.76 -5.80 0.81
C VAL A 366 -80.84 -6.51 1.64
N SER A 367 -80.43 -7.00 2.81
CA SER A 367 -81.27 -7.70 3.77
C SER A 367 -80.97 -7.22 5.20
N GLN A 368 -81.73 -7.70 6.19
CA GLN A 368 -81.45 -7.43 7.61
C GLN A 368 -80.06 -7.93 8.07
N ALA A 369 -79.41 -8.83 7.34
CA ALA A 369 -78.05 -9.31 7.63
C ALA A 369 -76.93 -8.46 7.00
N SER A 370 -77.22 -7.65 5.98
CA SER A 370 -76.20 -7.00 5.13
C SER A 370 -75.40 -5.89 5.83
N GLY A 371 -75.84 -5.42 7.01
CA GLY A 371 -75.23 -4.28 7.71
C GLY A 371 -73.74 -4.42 8.03
N GLY A 372 -73.26 -5.64 8.29
CA GLY A 372 -71.83 -5.89 8.50
C GLY A 372 -70.99 -5.63 7.24
N GLN A 373 -71.45 -6.12 6.09
CA GLN A 373 -70.79 -5.95 4.79
C GLN A 373 -70.81 -4.48 4.34
N ILE A 374 -71.93 -3.79 4.59
CA ILE A 374 -72.08 -2.35 4.29
C ILE A 374 -71.12 -1.53 5.14
N ALA A 375 -71.03 -1.81 6.45
CA ALA A 375 -70.10 -1.11 7.35
C ALA A 375 -68.62 -1.38 7.00
N GLU A 376 -68.28 -2.61 6.62
CA GLU A 376 -66.96 -3.02 6.14
C GLU A 376 -66.58 -2.26 4.85
N ALA A 377 -67.45 -2.27 3.84
CA ALA A 377 -67.25 -1.56 2.58
C ALA A 377 -67.12 -0.04 2.78
N ARG A 378 -67.94 0.56 3.64
CA ARG A 378 -67.84 1.99 3.99
C ARG A 378 -66.57 2.33 4.77
N ALA A 379 -66.13 1.48 5.70
CA ALA A 379 -64.87 1.68 6.42
C ALA A 379 -63.66 1.62 5.48
N ALA A 380 -63.66 0.68 4.53
CA ALA A 380 -62.60 0.58 3.52
C ALA A 380 -62.63 1.78 2.54
N TYR A 381 -63.80 2.17 2.04
CA TYR A 381 -63.97 3.36 1.19
C TYR A 381 -63.47 4.64 1.89
N ASN A 382 -63.81 4.81 3.17
CA ASN A 382 -63.39 5.98 3.97
C ASN A 382 -61.89 5.99 4.29
N SER A 383 -61.18 4.87 4.07
CA SER A 383 -59.74 4.74 4.26
C SER A 383 -58.93 5.06 2.98
N LEU A 384 -59.59 5.17 1.82
CA LEU A 384 -59.01 5.63 0.56
C LEU A 384 -58.77 7.15 0.56
N THR A 385 -57.76 7.61 -0.18
CA THR A 385 -57.56 9.03 -0.45
C THR A 385 -58.67 9.61 -1.34
N PRO A 386 -58.90 10.94 -1.37
CA PRO A 386 -59.93 11.55 -2.24
C PRO A 386 -59.74 11.23 -3.74
N ASP A 387 -58.51 11.01 -4.20
CA ASP A 387 -58.23 10.60 -5.58
C ASP A 387 -58.53 9.13 -5.84
N GLN A 388 -58.31 8.27 -4.85
CA GLN A 388 -58.69 6.86 -4.91
C GLN A 388 -60.22 6.70 -4.84
N GLN A 389 -60.90 7.42 -3.95
CA GLN A 389 -62.37 7.45 -3.86
C GLN A 389 -63.03 7.83 -5.18
N ARG A 390 -62.51 8.86 -5.87
CA ARG A 390 -62.99 9.27 -7.21
C ARG A 390 -62.80 8.22 -8.30
N ARG A 391 -62.07 7.13 -8.05
CA ARG A 391 -61.85 6.01 -8.98
C ARG A 391 -62.68 4.76 -8.65
N VAL A 392 -63.41 4.74 -7.53
CA VAL A 392 -64.33 3.65 -7.16
C VAL A 392 -65.63 3.78 -7.95
N THR A 393 -65.74 3.11 -9.09
CA THR A 393 -66.86 3.32 -10.04
C THR A 393 -68.22 2.83 -9.53
N ASN A 394 -68.26 1.94 -8.53
CA ASN A 394 -69.49 1.43 -7.92
C ASN A 394 -69.88 2.14 -6.61
N GLY A 395 -69.30 3.30 -6.28
CA GLY A 395 -69.58 4.04 -5.04
C GLY A 395 -71.06 4.35 -4.78
N GLU A 396 -71.86 4.59 -5.83
CA GLU A 396 -73.32 4.79 -5.70
C GLU A 396 -74.06 3.54 -5.18
N VAL A 397 -73.55 2.33 -5.46
CA VAL A 397 -74.13 1.06 -4.98
C VAL A 397 -74.04 0.98 -3.46
N LEU A 398 -72.92 1.43 -2.88
CA LEU A 398 -72.73 1.50 -1.43
C LEU A 398 -73.74 2.46 -0.78
N GLU A 399 -73.89 3.67 -1.31
CA GLU A 399 -74.86 4.62 -0.75
C GLU A 399 -76.31 4.12 -0.86
N ASN A 400 -76.65 3.48 -1.99
CA ASN A 400 -78.00 2.95 -2.20
C ASN A 400 -78.26 1.74 -1.30
N ALA A 401 -77.23 0.94 -1.00
CA ALA A 401 -77.31 -0.13 -0.03
C ALA A 401 -77.51 0.37 1.41
N GLU A 402 -76.82 1.44 1.81
CA GLU A 402 -77.01 2.10 3.10
C GLU A 402 -78.44 2.65 3.26
N LYS A 403 -78.95 3.35 2.24
CA LYS A 403 -80.33 3.88 2.20
C LYS A 403 -81.37 2.76 2.33
N ALA A 404 -81.18 1.65 1.60
CA ALA A 404 -82.06 0.48 1.67
C ALA A 404 -81.99 -0.24 3.03
N PHE A 405 -80.80 -0.38 3.62
CA PHE A 405 -80.61 -1.03 4.92
C PHE A 405 -81.24 -0.22 6.06
N ALA A 406 -81.11 1.11 6.04
CA ALA A 406 -81.79 2.00 6.97
C ALA A 406 -83.34 1.89 6.88
N ALA A 407 -83.88 1.76 5.66
CA ALA A 407 -85.32 1.54 5.46
C ALA A 407 -85.80 0.18 6.04
N LEU A 408 -85.00 -0.89 5.91
CA LEU A 408 -85.31 -2.19 6.54
C LEU A 408 -85.27 -2.16 8.07
N GLN A 409 -84.53 -1.22 8.67
CA GLN A 409 -84.50 -1.00 10.12
C GLN A 409 -85.65 -0.10 10.62
N SER A 410 -86.29 0.67 9.74
CA SER A 410 -87.37 1.61 10.07
C SER A 410 -88.63 1.42 9.20
N PRO A 411 -89.22 0.21 9.15
CA PRO A 411 -90.34 -0.09 8.26
C PRO A 411 -91.55 0.80 8.56
N GLN A 412 -91.92 1.63 7.57
CA GLN A 412 -93.16 2.42 7.64
C GLN A 412 -94.36 1.48 7.45
N VAL A 413 -95.15 1.32 8.52
CA VAL A 413 -96.37 0.51 8.51
C VAL A 413 -97.52 1.39 8.01
N ASP A 414 -97.78 1.33 6.71
CA ASP A 414 -98.85 2.10 6.07
C ASP A 414 -100.17 1.30 6.10
N THR A 415 -101.06 1.63 7.05
CA THR A 415 -102.29 0.86 7.34
C THR A 415 -103.56 1.63 7.05
N ASN A 416 -103.84 1.92 5.77
CA ASN A 416 -105.16 2.30 5.24
C ASN A 416 -105.12 2.39 3.69
N VAL A 417 -106.14 2.05 2.89
CA VAL A 417 -107.50 1.56 3.16
C VAL A 417 -107.95 0.58 2.05
N ASN A 418 -108.92 -0.29 2.39
CA ASN A 418 -110.06 -0.72 1.57
C ASN A 418 -109.96 -2.01 0.73
N THR A 419 -111.14 -2.64 0.52
CA THR A 419 -111.33 -3.97 -0.06
C THR A 419 -112.35 -3.96 -1.22
N GLY A 420 -112.21 -4.87 -2.19
CA GLY A 420 -113.25 -5.16 -3.18
C GLY A 420 -112.76 -5.91 -4.44
N GLY A 421 -113.59 -6.82 -4.96
CA GLY A 421 -113.41 -7.41 -6.31
C GLY A 421 -112.76 -8.80 -6.38
N ILE A 422 -113.56 -9.85 -6.20
CA ILE A 422 -113.19 -11.28 -6.21
C ILE A 422 -112.74 -11.78 -7.61
N GLN A 423 -111.96 -12.89 -7.63
CA GLN A 423 -111.63 -13.81 -8.74
C GLN A 423 -110.41 -13.41 -9.61
N GLY A 424 -109.44 -14.27 -9.92
CA GLY A 424 -109.10 -15.60 -9.38
C GLY A 424 -108.99 -16.72 -10.43
N ASN A 425 -107.81 -17.33 -10.56
CA ASN A 425 -107.63 -18.73 -10.99
C ASN A 425 -106.18 -19.21 -10.79
N THR A 426 -105.95 -20.52 -10.95
CA THR A 426 -104.76 -21.25 -10.48
C THR A 426 -103.85 -21.76 -11.61
N ALA A 427 -102.55 -21.90 -11.29
CA ALA A 427 -101.61 -22.90 -11.83
C ALA A 427 -100.93 -22.68 -13.21
N ALA A 428 -99.93 -23.56 -13.43
CA ALA A 428 -99.24 -23.92 -14.67
C ALA A 428 -98.06 -23.06 -15.18
N LEU A 429 -96.87 -23.58 -14.85
CA LEU A 429 -95.64 -23.69 -15.64
C LEU A 429 -95.62 -23.26 -17.13
N ALA A 430 -94.44 -22.72 -17.49
CA ALA A 430 -93.65 -22.97 -18.72
C ALA A 430 -94.14 -22.48 -20.10
N GLY A 431 -93.26 -21.69 -20.75
CA GLY A 431 -92.73 -22.11 -22.06
C GLY A 431 -92.89 -21.16 -23.26
N GLY A 432 -91.89 -20.30 -23.50
CA GLY A 432 -91.51 -19.82 -24.84
C GLY A 432 -92.39 -18.76 -25.50
N GLY A 433 -92.03 -18.37 -26.74
CA GLY A 433 -92.91 -17.59 -27.64
C GLY A 433 -92.50 -16.15 -27.97
N GLN A 434 -91.35 -15.99 -28.64
CA GLN A 434 -90.98 -14.93 -29.60
C GLN A 434 -91.90 -13.69 -29.84
N SER A 435 -91.24 -12.52 -29.88
CA SER A 435 -91.32 -11.48 -30.94
C SER A 435 -92.51 -10.49 -31.00
N SER A 436 -92.19 -9.30 -31.53
CA SER A 436 -93.08 -8.19 -31.95
C SER A 436 -93.84 -7.42 -30.85
N GLY A 437 -93.91 -6.08 -30.87
CA GLY A 437 -93.19 -5.15 -31.76
C GLY A 437 -93.65 -3.68 -31.67
N SER A 438 -92.72 -2.78 -32.00
CA SER A 438 -92.90 -1.50 -32.71
C SER A 438 -94.12 -0.59 -32.41
N ALA A 439 -93.88 0.47 -31.61
CA ALA A 439 -94.33 1.85 -31.91
C ALA A 439 -93.48 2.86 -31.07
N GLY A 440 -93.16 4.07 -31.53
CA GLY A 440 -93.34 4.67 -32.85
C GLY A 440 -93.53 6.21 -32.79
N THR A 441 -92.96 6.94 -33.77
CA THR A 441 -93.07 8.40 -34.02
C THR A 441 -92.35 9.37 -33.04
N GLY A 442 -91.76 10.48 -33.50
CA GLY A 442 -91.47 10.85 -34.90
C GLY A 442 -91.09 12.32 -35.16
N GLY A 443 -90.52 12.59 -36.34
CA GLY A 443 -90.25 13.93 -36.91
C GLY A 443 -88.88 14.53 -36.54
N THR A 444 -88.19 15.29 -37.42
CA THR A 444 -88.49 15.75 -38.79
C THR A 444 -87.22 15.74 -39.68
N VAL A 445 -87.34 16.13 -40.96
CA VAL A 445 -86.39 15.81 -42.06
C VAL A 445 -86.03 17.05 -42.89
N LYS A 446 -84.79 17.10 -43.44
CA LYS A 446 -84.40 17.53 -44.82
C LYS A 446 -82.88 17.29 -45.03
N GLU A 447 -82.44 16.50 -46.03
CA GLU A 447 -82.25 16.80 -47.48
C GLU A 447 -81.02 17.70 -47.76
N ASN A 448 -80.12 17.43 -48.74
CA ASN A 448 -80.06 16.38 -49.78
C ASN A 448 -78.62 16.21 -50.37
N GLY A 449 -78.37 15.13 -51.14
CA GLY A 449 -77.21 14.93 -52.04
C GLY A 449 -75.99 14.22 -51.41
N THR A 450 -75.49 13.05 -51.86
CA THR A 450 -74.91 12.63 -53.16
C THR A 450 -73.56 13.32 -53.47
N ALA A 451 -72.47 12.62 -53.84
CA ALA A 451 -72.31 11.25 -54.34
C ALA A 451 -70.86 10.69 -54.20
N VAL A 452 -70.70 9.35 -54.27
CA VAL A 452 -69.71 8.60 -55.11
C VAL A 452 -68.19 8.82 -54.84
N GLU A 453 -67.28 7.81 -54.81
CA GLU A 453 -67.32 6.39 -55.23
C GLU A 453 -66.45 5.47 -54.33
N ASN A 454 -66.58 4.14 -54.56
CA ASN A 454 -65.78 2.94 -54.21
C ASN A 454 -64.33 3.11 -53.64
N GLY A 455 -63.76 2.18 -52.85
CA GLY A 455 -63.74 0.71 -52.99
C GLY A 455 -62.55 0.29 -53.88
N ASP A 456 -61.81 -0.81 -53.67
CA ASP A 456 -62.05 -2.05 -52.89
C ASP A 456 -60.69 -2.62 -52.35
N ALA A 457 -60.71 -3.80 -51.72
CA ALA A 457 -59.55 -4.45 -51.09
C ALA A 457 -58.83 -5.51 -51.98
N GLY A 458 -57.71 -6.06 -51.49
CA GLY A 458 -57.45 -7.50 -51.62
C GLY A 458 -56.15 -8.00 -52.28
N GLN A 459 -55.41 -8.80 -51.49
CA GLN A 459 -54.70 -10.06 -51.85
C GLN A 459 -53.49 -10.11 -52.83
N GLU A 460 -52.34 -10.46 -52.22
CA GLU A 460 -51.53 -11.69 -52.45
C GLU A 460 -50.81 -12.00 -53.79
N SER A 461 -49.47 -12.05 -53.66
CA SER A 461 -48.57 -13.13 -54.11
C SER A 461 -48.27 -13.38 -55.60
N SER A 462 -46.97 -13.48 -55.92
CA SER A 462 -46.38 -14.49 -56.84
C SER A 462 -44.87 -14.61 -56.56
N ALA A 463 -44.27 -15.76 -56.90
CA ALA A 463 -42.83 -15.95 -57.07
C ALA A 463 -42.43 -15.58 -58.55
N GLU A 464 -41.23 -15.78 -59.10
CA GLU A 464 -40.11 -16.67 -58.73
C GLU A 464 -38.77 -16.25 -59.40
N GLU A 465 -37.68 -16.84 -58.90
CA GLU A 465 -36.29 -16.99 -59.38
C GLU A 465 -35.72 -16.35 -60.68
N ALA A 466 -34.43 -15.95 -60.59
CA ALA A 466 -33.40 -16.18 -61.63
C ALA A 466 -31.98 -16.19 -61.03
N GLU A 467 -31.13 -17.16 -61.39
CA GLU A 467 -29.76 -17.37 -60.84
C GLU A 467 -28.60 -16.75 -61.65
N ALA A 468 -27.45 -16.54 -60.98
CA ALA A 468 -26.06 -16.89 -61.39
C ALA A 468 -25.07 -16.18 -60.43
N GLU A 469 -24.27 -16.88 -59.60
CA GLU A 469 -22.92 -17.43 -59.89
C GLU A 469 -21.84 -16.41 -60.34
N SER A 470 -20.56 -16.50 -59.94
CA SER A 470 -19.83 -17.19 -58.83
C SER A 470 -18.39 -16.60 -58.78
N THR A 471 -17.39 -16.95 -57.94
CA THR A 471 -17.15 -18.03 -56.94
C THR A 471 -16.03 -17.59 -55.95
N ALA A 472 -15.95 -18.22 -54.75
CA ALA A 472 -14.74 -18.75 -54.03
C ALA A 472 -13.39 -17.95 -53.90
N LYS A 473 -12.55 -18.10 -52.85
CA LYS A 473 -12.57 -18.90 -51.59
C LYS A 473 -11.49 -18.44 -50.59
N ASP A 474 -11.70 -18.74 -49.29
CA ASP A 474 -10.76 -19.09 -48.18
C ASP A 474 -9.51 -18.20 -47.89
N ASP A 475 -8.88 -18.21 -46.70
CA ASP A 475 -9.03 -19.03 -45.48
C ASP A 475 -9.16 -18.14 -44.21
N ALA A 476 -9.87 -18.63 -43.19
CA ALA A 476 -9.87 -18.05 -41.85
C ALA A 476 -10.16 -19.11 -40.78
N SER A 477 -9.16 -19.46 -39.95
CA SER A 477 -9.32 -20.36 -38.81
C SER A 477 -9.50 -19.56 -37.52
N ALA A 478 -10.72 -19.52 -37.00
CA ALA A 478 -10.98 -19.16 -35.61
C ALA A 478 -11.04 -20.45 -34.79
N GLU A 479 -10.17 -20.61 -33.80
CA GLU A 479 -10.34 -21.67 -32.80
C GLU A 479 -11.40 -21.24 -31.78
N ASP A 480 -12.38 -22.12 -31.56
CA ASP A 480 -13.52 -21.85 -30.69
C ASP A 480 -13.10 -21.89 -29.22
N GLY A 481 -13.65 -20.99 -28.41
CA GLY A 481 -13.25 -20.72 -27.03
C GLY A 481 -13.73 -21.78 -26.04
N ALA A 482 -13.23 -23.01 -26.16
CA ALA A 482 -13.59 -24.13 -25.30
C ALA A 482 -13.38 -23.82 -23.81
N LEU A 483 -14.34 -24.22 -22.98
CA LEU A 483 -14.30 -23.98 -21.53
C LEU A 483 -13.25 -24.89 -20.86
N PRO A 484 -12.54 -24.42 -19.81
CA PRO A 484 -11.54 -25.25 -19.14
C PRO A 484 -12.09 -26.56 -18.55
N GLU A 485 -11.34 -27.66 -18.67
CA GLU A 485 -11.76 -29.03 -18.27
C GLU A 485 -12.31 -29.16 -16.84
N TRP A 486 -11.85 -28.31 -15.90
CA TRP A 486 -12.33 -28.31 -14.52
C TRP A 486 -13.81 -27.86 -14.40
N LEU A 487 -14.25 -27.00 -15.32
CA LEU A 487 -15.62 -26.48 -15.38
C LEU A 487 -16.54 -27.47 -16.12
N GLU A 488 -16.05 -28.09 -17.19
CA GLU A 488 -16.82 -29.05 -17.99
C GLU A 488 -17.12 -30.35 -17.22
N ASN A 489 -16.15 -30.86 -16.44
CA ASN A 489 -16.36 -32.02 -15.57
C ASN A 489 -17.39 -31.77 -14.44
N GLN A 490 -17.64 -30.52 -14.04
CA GLN A 490 -18.71 -30.20 -13.09
C GLN A 490 -20.11 -30.13 -13.74
N LEU A 491 -20.19 -29.90 -15.05
CA LEU A 491 -21.46 -29.75 -15.77
C LEU A 491 -22.10 -31.10 -16.14
N ASN A 492 -21.30 -32.11 -16.47
CA ASN A 492 -21.79 -33.45 -16.85
C ASN A 492 -22.22 -34.34 -15.65
N GLY A 493 -22.22 -33.77 -14.44
CA GLY A 493 -22.35 -34.49 -13.17
C GLY A 493 -23.75 -34.96 -12.73
N ASN A 494 -24.73 -35.19 -13.62
CA ASN A 494 -25.88 -36.05 -13.29
C ASN A 494 -26.80 -36.48 -14.46
N ALA A 495 -27.20 -37.76 -14.40
CA ALA A 495 -28.40 -38.37 -15.01
C ALA A 495 -28.65 -38.23 -16.53
N ALA A 496 -28.36 -39.31 -17.27
CA ALA A 496 -29.03 -39.62 -18.54
C ALA A 496 -30.22 -40.57 -18.31
N ALA A 497 -31.37 -40.35 -18.97
CA ALA A 497 -32.30 -41.40 -19.40
C ALA A 497 -33.46 -40.88 -20.29
N ASP A 498 -33.55 -41.45 -21.49
CA ASP A 498 -34.74 -41.63 -22.35
C ASP A 498 -35.50 -40.41 -22.93
N THR A 499 -36.52 -40.69 -23.77
CA THR A 499 -36.76 -39.94 -25.03
C THR A 499 -38.23 -39.70 -25.42
N SER A 500 -38.38 -38.82 -26.43
CA SER A 500 -39.48 -38.69 -27.42
C SER A 500 -40.59 -37.64 -27.23
N ALA A 501 -41.05 -37.10 -28.38
CA ALA A 501 -42.27 -36.32 -28.63
C ALA A 501 -42.49 -34.98 -27.88
N ASP A 502 -42.04 -33.85 -28.47
CA ASP A 502 -42.91 -32.99 -29.32
C ASP A 502 -42.27 -31.62 -29.61
N ALA A 503 -42.38 -31.13 -30.86
CA ALA A 503 -41.56 -30.01 -31.36
C ALA A 503 -41.82 -28.65 -30.68
N GLU A 504 -43.03 -28.38 -30.19
CA GLU A 504 -43.34 -27.14 -29.47
C GLU A 504 -42.82 -27.15 -28.01
N SER A 505 -42.61 -28.33 -27.43
CA SER A 505 -42.04 -28.45 -26.08
C SER A 505 -40.57 -28.00 -26.06
N LEU A 506 -39.81 -28.32 -27.12
CA LEU A 506 -38.38 -28.03 -27.25
C LEU A 506 -38.06 -26.53 -27.24
N ALA A 507 -38.88 -25.67 -27.84
CA ALA A 507 -38.67 -24.22 -27.79
C ALA A 507 -38.85 -23.68 -26.36
N LEU A 508 -39.92 -24.11 -25.68
CA LEU A 508 -40.19 -23.72 -24.30
C LEU A 508 -39.15 -24.31 -23.32
N GLU A 509 -38.64 -25.50 -23.60
CA GLU A 509 -37.59 -26.14 -22.81
C GLU A 509 -36.21 -25.54 -23.08
N GLN A 510 -35.87 -25.13 -24.30
CA GLN A 510 -34.66 -24.34 -24.57
C GLN A 510 -34.67 -22.99 -23.86
N VAL A 511 -35.81 -22.29 -23.80
CA VAL A 511 -35.95 -21.05 -23.01
C VAL A 511 -35.82 -21.34 -21.50
N LYS A 512 -36.39 -22.44 -20.99
CA LYS A 512 -36.20 -22.88 -19.59
C LYS A 512 -34.76 -23.29 -19.29
N MET A 513 -34.08 -23.97 -20.23
CA MET A 513 -32.67 -24.35 -20.17
C MET A 513 -31.77 -23.11 -20.15
N ALA A 514 -32.01 -22.13 -21.03
CA ALA A 514 -31.27 -20.87 -21.04
C ALA A 514 -31.47 -20.09 -19.73
N LYS A 515 -32.71 -20.00 -19.24
CA LYS A 515 -33.03 -19.34 -17.96
C LYS A 515 -32.45 -20.09 -16.76
N ARG A 516 -32.38 -21.43 -16.79
CA ARG A 516 -31.66 -22.25 -15.81
C ARG A 516 -30.13 -22.11 -15.92
N LYS A 517 -29.56 -22.06 -17.12
CA LYS A 517 -28.12 -21.82 -17.34
C LYS A 517 -27.72 -20.45 -16.79
N ASN A 518 -28.47 -19.39 -17.08
CA ASN A 518 -28.23 -18.08 -16.45
C ASN A 518 -28.37 -18.14 -14.92
N LEU A 519 -29.41 -18.80 -14.38
CA LEU A 519 -29.60 -18.89 -12.93
C LEU A 519 -28.47 -19.69 -12.24
N LEU A 520 -27.97 -20.76 -12.87
CA LEU A 520 -26.85 -21.56 -12.37
C LEU A 520 -25.50 -20.85 -12.55
N LEU A 521 -25.32 -20.06 -13.61
CA LEU A 521 -24.14 -19.22 -13.83
C LEU A 521 -24.09 -18.07 -12.80
N ILE A 522 -25.23 -17.44 -12.51
CA ILE A 522 -25.38 -16.48 -11.40
C ILE A 522 -25.05 -17.15 -10.06
N LEU A 523 -25.60 -18.34 -9.80
CA LEU A 523 -25.33 -19.09 -8.56
C LEU A 523 -23.85 -19.50 -8.43
N GLY A 524 -23.22 -19.90 -9.55
CA GLY A 524 -21.79 -20.25 -9.61
C GLY A 524 -20.88 -19.05 -9.35
N ILE A 525 -21.21 -17.88 -9.91
CA ILE A 525 -20.49 -16.62 -9.64
C ILE A 525 -20.63 -16.21 -8.17
N ILE A 526 -21.83 -16.33 -7.59
CA ILE A 526 -22.09 -16.07 -6.16
C ILE A 526 -21.26 -17.01 -5.26
N LEU A 527 -21.17 -18.30 -5.61
CA LEU A 527 -20.38 -19.27 -4.85
C LEU A 527 -18.86 -19.06 -5.01
N ALA A 528 -18.38 -18.72 -6.22
CA ALA A 528 -16.97 -18.41 -6.47
C ALA A 528 -16.52 -17.16 -5.70
N ALA A 529 -17.32 -16.09 -5.70
CA ALA A 529 -17.07 -14.87 -4.92
C ALA A 529 -17.00 -15.14 -3.41
N CYS A 530 -17.69 -16.18 -2.93
CA CYS A 530 -17.69 -16.58 -1.52
C CYS A 530 -16.45 -17.41 -1.10
N GLY A 531 -15.69 -17.94 -2.06
CA GLY A 531 -14.56 -18.86 -1.80
C GLY A 531 -13.18 -18.20 -1.68
N ALA A 532 -12.99 -16.98 -2.16
CA ALA A 532 -11.66 -16.44 -2.47
C ALA A 532 -11.13 -15.31 -1.55
N VAL A 533 -11.83 -14.93 -0.47
CA VAL A 533 -11.51 -13.71 0.32
C VAL A 533 -11.34 -13.96 1.82
N THR A 534 -10.52 -14.95 2.20
CA THR A 534 -10.04 -15.12 3.59
C THR A 534 -8.78 -14.29 3.87
N GLY A 535 -8.91 -12.96 3.89
CA GLY A 535 -7.80 -12.04 4.19
C GLY A 535 -8.19 -10.66 4.73
N ALA A 536 -9.00 -9.88 4.01
CA ALA A 536 -9.15 -8.43 4.24
C ALA A 536 -10.56 -7.94 4.67
N LEU A 537 -11.54 -8.82 4.86
CA LEU A 537 -12.96 -8.43 5.02
C LEU A 537 -13.38 -7.82 6.38
N GLY A 538 -12.46 -7.69 7.34
CA GLY A 538 -12.77 -7.24 8.71
C GLY A 538 -13.29 -5.80 8.85
N PHE A 539 -12.99 -4.91 7.89
CA PHE A 539 -13.28 -3.47 8.02
C PHE A 539 -14.42 -2.98 7.10
N SER A 540 -14.53 -3.53 5.88
CA SER A 540 -15.45 -3.02 4.85
C SER A 540 -16.94 -3.24 5.15
N LEU A 541 -17.29 -4.37 5.79
CA LEU A 541 -18.68 -4.74 6.08
C LEU A 541 -19.42 -3.71 6.95
N ARG A 542 -18.70 -2.99 7.84
CA ARG A 542 -19.29 -1.92 8.67
C ARG A 542 -19.60 -0.64 7.89
N LYS A 543 -18.94 -0.40 6.76
CA LYS A 543 -19.13 0.80 5.92
C LYS A 543 -20.27 0.61 4.89
N ALA A 544 -20.47 -0.61 4.40
CA ALA A 544 -21.53 -0.94 3.45
C ALA A 544 -22.95 -0.82 4.03
N ALA A 545 -23.12 -1.03 5.35
CA ALA A 545 -24.42 -0.94 6.01
C ALA A 545 -25.07 0.45 5.91
N GLY A 546 -24.26 1.52 5.96
CA GLY A 546 -24.72 2.91 5.84
C GLY A 546 -24.86 3.43 4.40
N LYS A 547 -24.77 2.56 3.38
CA LYS A 547 -24.93 2.92 1.95
C LYS A 547 -26.22 2.42 1.31
N ARG A 548 -26.97 1.50 1.95
CA ARG A 548 -28.29 1.10 1.44
C ARG A 548 -29.21 2.34 1.42
N LYS A 549 -29.93 2.60 0.32
CA LYS A 549 -30.97 3.65 0.32
C LYS A 549 -31.94 3.33 1.46
N GLU A 550 -32.17 4.26 2.38
CA GLU A 550 -32.85 3.96 3.66
C GLU A 550 -34.32 3.51 3.49
N LYS A 551 -34.94 3.88 2.37
CA LYS A 551 -36.22 3.31 1.95
C LYS A 551 -36.03 1.88 1.43
N LYS A 552 -36.58 0.91 2.16
CA LYS A 552 -37.03 -0.34 1.53
C LYS A 552 -38.41 -0.08 0.93
N VAL A 553 -38.57 -0.32 -0.38
CA VAL A 553 -39.92 -0.44 -0.97
C VAL A 553 -40.56 -1.72 -0.43
N HIS A 554 -41.80 -1.59 0.02
CA HIS A 554 -42.66 -2.65 0.50
C HIS A 554 -44.05 -2.46 -0.12
N LEU A 555 -44.73 -3.56 -0.42
CA LEU A 555 -46.19 -3.63 -0.56
C LEU A 555 -46.80 -4.03 0.80
#